data_AF-A0A6B3H137-F1
#
_entry.id   AF-A0A6B3H137-F1
#
_cell.length_a   1.000
_cell.length_b   1.000
_cell.length_c   1.000
_cell.angle_alpha   90.00
_cell.angle_beta   90.00
_cell.angle_gamma   90.00
#
_symmetry.space_group_name_H-M   'P 1'
#
loop_
_entity.id
_entity.type
_entity.pdbx_description
1 polymer ?
#
loop_
_entity_poly.entity_id
_entity_poly.type
_entity_poly.pdbx_seq_one_letter_code
_entity_poly.pdbx_strand_id
1 'polypeptide(L)' 'AAAWGSIDAPMGGMGDSGLGRRHGADGILKYTEPQTIAHQRIQGFYPPTHISPETWADLLTGALKAMKAIGMR' A
#
# COMPACT_ATOMS: atom_id res chain seq x y z
N ALA A 1 3.06 -33.90 15.68
CA ALA A 1 2.50 -34.18 14.33
C ALA A 1 1.49 -33.13 13.84
N ALA A 2 0.73 -32.44 14.71
CA ALA A 2 -0.33 -31.49 14.29
C ALA A 2 0.10 -30.45 13.23
N ALA A 3 1.25 -29.79 13.41
CA ALA A 3 1.76 -28.80 12.45
C ALA A 3 2.09 -29.38 11.06
N TRP A 4 2.45 -30.65 10.96
CA TRP A 4 2.74 -31.33 9.68
C TRP A 4 1.45 -31.70 8.93
N GLY A 5 0.37 -31.98 9.67
CA GLY A 5 -0.94 -32.33 9.09
C GLY A 5 -1.81 -31.12 8.73
N SER A 6 -1.48 -29.93 9.25
CA SER A 6 -2.22 -28.69 8.96
C SER A 6 -1.69 -28.02 7.69
N ILE A 7 -2.18 -28.45 6.52
CA ILE A 7 -1.76 -27.95 5.20
C ILE A 7 -2.03 -26.44 5.05
N ASP A 8 -3.07 -25.91 5.70
CA ASP A 8 -3.37 -24.48 5.69
C ASP A 8 -2.44 -23.66 6.59
N ALA A 9 -1.73 -24.30 7.52
CA ALA A 9 -0.81 -23.60 8.40
C ALA A 9 0.42 -23.12 7.61
N PRO A 10 0.80 -21.84 7.71
CA PRO A 10 1.94 -21.30 6.98
C PRO A 10 3.25 -21.91 7.54
N MET A 11 3.97 -22.65 6.69
CA MET A 11 5.24 -23.28 7.05
C MET A 11 6.43 -22.59 6.36
N GLY A 12 7.47 -22.25 7.10
CA GLY A 12 8.69 -21.64 6.56
C GLY A 12 9.64 -21.14 7.65
N GLY A 13 10.78 -20.58 7.23
CA GLY A 13 11.80 -20.06 8.14
C GLY A 13 11.44 -18.69 8.74
N MET A 14 12.15 -18.34 9.80
CA MET A 14 12.20 -17.00 10.39
C MET A 14 13.66 -16.64 10.72
N GLY A 15 14.07 -15.40 10.44
CA GLY A 15 15.43 -14.92 10.70
C GLY A 15 16.49 -15.71 9.92
N ASP A 16 17.52 -16.18 10.63
CA ASP A 16 18.64 -16.91 10.03
C ASP A 16 18.24 -18.26 9.40
N SER A 17 17.08 -18.83 9.80
CA SER A 17 16.54 -20.04 9.19
C SER A 17 15.86 -19.82 7.83
N GLY A 18 15.77 -18.56 7.38
CA GLY A 18 15.16 -18.14 6.12
C GLY A 18 13.92 -17.28 6.30
N LEU A 19 13.35 -16.82 5.19
CA LEU A 19 12.17 -15.94 5.15
C LEU A 19 11.05 -16.53 4.30
N GLY A 20 9.82 -16.14 4.61
CA GLY A 20 8.63 -16.50 3.84
C GLY A 20 7.99 -17.84 4.24
N ARG A 21 6.96 -18.24 3.48
CA ARG A 21 6.13 -19.42 3.73
C ARG A 21 5.92 -20.24 2.46
N ARG A 22 5.59 -21.52 2.62
CA ARG A 22 5.41 -22.48 1.52
C ARG A 22 3.98 -23.01 1.41
N HIS A 23 3.21 -22.92 2.47
CA HIS A 23 1.86 -23.47 2.59
C HIS A 23 0.81 -22.36 2.75
N GLY A 24 -0.46 -22.70 2.52
CA GLY A 24 -1.59 -21.77 2.63
C GLY A 24 -1.53 -20.60 1.64
N ALA A 25 -2.25 -19.53 1.96
CA ALA A 25 -2.35 -18.33 1.13
C ALA A 25 -0.98 -17.71 0.82
N ASP A 26 -0.10 -17.58 1.83
CA ASP A 26 1.25 -17.03 1.67
C ASP A 26 2.09 -17.85 0.67
N GLY A 27 1.90 -19.17 0.66
CA GLY A 27 2.60 -20.09 -0.23
C GLY A 27 2.23 -19.91 -1.71
N ILE A 28 0.99 -19.55 -2.01
CA ILE A 28 0.51 -19.32 -3.37
C ILE A 28 0.79 -17.87 -3.79
N LEU A 29 0.46 -16.90 -2.93
CA LEU A 29 0.56 -15.46 -3.26
C LEU A 29 1.98 -15.02 -3.60
N LYS A 30 3.01 -15.62 -3.01
CA LYS A 30 4.41 -15.31 -3.33
C LYS A 30 4.82 -15.60 -4.79
N TYR A 31 4.04 -16.42 -5.51
CA TYR A 31 4.25 -16.71 -6.93
C TYR A 31 3.40 -15.82 -7.84
N THR A 32 2.67 -14.87 -7.27
CA THR A 32 1.85 -13.90 -8.00
C THR A 32 2.51 -12.53 -7.95
N GLU A 33 2.26 -11.72 -8.98
CA GLU A 33 2.74 -10.34 -9.02
C GLU A 33 1.67 -9.40 -8.43
N PRO A 34 1.98 -8.58 -7.41
CA PRO A 34 1.02 -7.62 -6.88
C PRO A 34 0.58 -6.62 -7.95
N GLN A 35 -0.74 -6.43 -8.09
CA GLN A 35 -1.32 -5.46 -9.02
C GLN A 35 -1.93 -4.30 -8.24
N THR A 36 -1.37 -3.10 -8.38
CA THR A 36 -1.90 -1.89 -7.74
C THR A 36 -2.92 -1.23 -8.65
N ILE A 37 -4.18 -1.15 -8.21
CA ILE A 37 -5.25 -0.43 -8.90
C ILE A 37 -5.53 0.88 -8.15
N ALA A 38 -5.16 2.01 -8.76
CA ALA A 38 -5.43 3.34 -8.22
C ALA A 38 -6.54 4.03 -9.04
N HIS A 39 -7.53 4.60 -8.36
CA HIS A 39 -8.66 5.30 -9.00
C HIS A 39 -8.86 6.68 -8.38
N GLN A 40 -9.09 7.67 -9.24
CA GLN A 40 -9.29 9.07 -8.88
C GLN A 40 -10.57 9.58 -9.55
N ARG A 41 -11.43 10.25 -8.78
CA ARG A 41 -12.79 10.59 -9.23
C ARG A 41 -13.00 12.06 -9.60
N ILE A 42 -12.67 12.97 -8.68
CA ILE A 42 -13.13 14.36 -8.76
C ILE A 42 -12.07 15.25 -9.41
N GLN A 43 -10.95 15.43 -8.72
CA GLN A 43 -9.87 16.31 -9.15
C GLN A 43 -8.56 15.54 -8.95
N GLY A 44 -7.70 15.61 -9.96
CA GLY A 44 -6.36 15.07 -9.84
C GLY A 44 -5.34 16.03 -9.32
N PHE A 45 -4.09 15.60 -9.35
CA PHE A 45 -2.97 16.45 -8.98
C PHE A 45 -2.63 17.51 -10.02
N TYR A 46 -3.17 17.41 -11.24
CA TYR A 46 -3.00 18.43 -12.26
C TYR A 46 -3.90 19.66 -11.99
N PRO A 47 -3.41 20.90 -12.17
CA PRO A 47 -4.22 22.09 -11.96
C PRO A 47 -5.47 22.13 -12.87
N PRO A 48 -6.63 22.55 -12.35
CA PRO A 48 -7.79 22.86 -13.18
C PRO A 48 -7.48 23.93 -14.24
N THR A 49 -8.18 23.91 -15.38
CA THR A 49 -7.91 24.75 -16.57
C THR A 49 -7.83 26.25 -16.29
N HIS A 50 -8.46 26.75 -15.23
CA HIS A 50 -8.49 28.18 -14.87
C HIS A 50 -7.62 28.54 -13.67
N ILE A 51 -6.76 27.62 -13.21
CA ILE A 51 -5.86 27.84 -12.06
C ILE A 51 -4.41 27.73 -12.55
N SER A 52 -3.59 28.73 -12.22
CA SER A 52 -2.16 28.69 -12.56
C SER A 52 -1.45 27.57 -11.77
N PRO A 53 -0.40 26.93 -12.33
CA PRO A 53 0.34 25.89 -11.64
C PRO A 53 0.88 26.33 -10.26
N GLU A 54 1.32 27.58 -10.14
CA GLU A 54 1.87 28.16 -8.91
C GLU A 54 0.78 28.27 -7.83
N THR A 55 -0.38 28.80 -8.19
CA THR A 55 -1.54 28.93 -7.29
C THR A 55 -2.01 27.55 -6.81
N TRP A 56 -2.02 26.57 -7.71
CA TRP A 56 -2.40 25.20 -7.38
C TRP A 56 -1.41 24.53 -6.44
N ALA A 57 -0.11 24.71 -6.66
CA ALA A 57 0.95 24.19 -5.80
C ALA A 57 0.89 24.79 -4.38
N ASP A 58 0.66 26.10 -4.27
CA ASP A 58 0.50 26.78 -2.98
C ASP A 58 -0.74 26.29 -2.22
N LEU A 59 -1.86 26.10 -2.93
CA LEU A 59 -3.10 25.58 -2.37
C LEU A 59 -2.92 24.14 -1.84
N LEU A 60 -2.32 23.25 -2.63
CA LEU A 60 -2.05 21.88 -2.21
C LEU A 60 -1.09 21.83 -1.01
N THR A 61 -0.04 22.65 -1.03
CA THR A 61 0.92 22.75 0.09
C THR A 61 0.24 23.26 1.36
N GLY A 62 -0.60 24.28 1.25
CA GLY A 62 -1.40 24.80 2.36
C GLY A 62 -2.34 23.75 2.94
N ALA A 63 -3.05 23.02 2.08
CA ALA A 63 -3.95 21.94 2.48
C ALA A 63 -3.21 20.83 3.24
N LEU A 64 -2.05 20.38 2.74
CA LEU A 64 -1.24 19.34 3.41
C LEU A 64 -0.71 19.82 4.77
N LYS A 65 -0.29 21.09 4.88
CA LYS A 65 0.11 21.68 6.17
C LYS A 65 -1.05 21.72 7.17
N ALA A 66 -2.25 22.09 6.71
CA ALA A 66 -3.44 22.10 7.55
C ALA A 66 -3.81 20.68 8.01
N MET A 67 -3.82 19.70 7.11
CA MET A 67 -4.07 18.28 7.44
C MET A 67 -3.09 17.76 8.49
N LYS A 68 -1.80 18.09 8.33
CA LYS A 68 -0.77 17.75 9.32
C LYS A 68 -1.02 18.42 10.67
N ALA A 69 -1.42 19.69 10.68
CA ALA A 69 -1.68 20.45 11.90
C ALA A 69 -2.87 19.88 12.69
N ILE A 70 -3.89 19.35 12.01
CA ILE A 70 -5.06 18.70 12.64
C ILE A 70 -4.84 17.20 12.93
N GLY A 71 -3.64 16.67 12.70
CA GLY A 71 -3.28 15.28 13.04
C GLY A 71 -3.86 14.22 12.09
N MET A 72 -4.35 14.62 10.91
CA MET A 72 -4.76 13.69 9.88
C MET A 72 -3.50 13.04 9.29
N ARG A 73 -3.33 11.72 9.50
CA ARG A 73 -2.23 10.92 9.00
C ARG A 73 -2.63 10.18 7.74
#